data_AF-A0A7V4NMB8-F1
#
_entry.id   AF-A0A7V4NMB8-F1
#
_cell.length_a   1.000
_cell.length_b   1.000
_cell.length_c   1.000
_cell.angle_alpha   90.00
_cell.angle_beta   90.00
_cell.angle_gamma   90.00
#
_symmetry.space_group_name_H-M   'P 1'
#
loop_
_entity.id
_entity.type
_entity.pdbx_description
1 polymer ?
#
loop_
_entity_poly.entity_id
_entity_poly.type
_entity_poly.pdbx_seq_one_letter_code
_entity_poly.pdbx_strand_id
1 'polypeptide(L)'
;MDPLARFAALLADRQSRLTGTCGEPLSLAAIRQVVLPYRQCRRELDLASSEDYDLLLLRLASGEGALARLQPPDVMELLRLELLTPHPDLSLLEVHADAQLALQRTVPLEEFAPPVAAPPRAPTPPAPGPAVVPPEPARRCSGCGGPLPAGRAVRFCPWCGAEVGAHTCRCGAVLQPGWRHCVDCGAATGR
;
A
#
# COMPACT_ATOMS: atom_id res chain seq x y z
N MET A 1 11.42 -17.88 -1.99
CA MET A 1 11.48 -16.70 -2.89
C MET A 1 12.24 -15.60 -2.15
N ASP A 2 12.99 -14.78 -2.87
CA ASP A 2 13.68 -13.64 -2.25
C ASP A 2 12.66 -12.52 -1.93
N PRO A 3 12.40 -12.20 -0.65
CA PRO A 3 11.44 -11.18 -0.27
C PRO A 3 11.82 -9.79 -0.80
N LEU A 4 13.11 -9.54 -1.04
CA LEU A 4 13.61 -8.26 -1.57
C LEU A 4 13.16 -8.03 -3.01
N ALA A 5 13.27 -9.03 -3.88
CA ALA A 5 12.83 -8.94 -5.26
C ALA A 5 11.32 -8.67 -5.37
N ARG A 6 10.52 -9.33 -4.53
CA ARG A 6 9.06 -9.09 -4.48
C ARG A 6 8.72 -7.69 -3.97
N PHE A 7 9.47 -7.18 -2.99
CA PHE A 7 9.34 -5.80 -2.51
C PHE A 7 9.61 -4.79 -3.63
N ALA A 8 10.70 -4.97 -4.37
CA ALA A 8 11.05 -4.09 -5.50
C ALA A 8 10.00 -4.13 -6.63
N ALA A 9 9.49 -5.31 -6.96
CA ALA A 9 8.47 -5.47 -7.99
C ALA A 9 7.13 -4.81 -7.58
N LEU A 10 6.73 -4.95 -6.31
CA LEU A 10 5.54 -4.28 -5.78
C LEU A 10 5.70 -2.76 -5.75
N LEU A 11 6.88 -2.26 -5.40
CA LEU A 11 7.19 -0.83 -5.46
C LEU A 11 7.04 -0.30 -6.89
N ALA A 12 7.58 -1.01 -7.87
CA ALA A 12 7.49 -0.64 -9.28
C ALA A 12 6.05 -0.57 -9.79
N ASP A 13 5.23 -1.59 -9.51
CA ASP A 13 3.82 -1.63 -9.91
C ASP A 13 3.06 -0.45 -9.31
N ARG A 14 3.18 -0.22 -7.99
CA ARG A 14 2.50 0.88 -7.32
C ARG A 14 2.96 2.26 -7.80
N GLN A 15 4.26 2.42 -8.03
CA GLN A 15 4.81 3.65 -8.61
C GLN A 15 4.17 3.93 -9.97
N SER A 16 4.16 2.94 -10.87
CA SER A 16 3.61 3.10 -12.22
C SER A 16 2.13 3.51 -12.22
N ARG A 17 1.35 3.00 -11.25
CA ARG A 17 -0.07 3.34 -11.09
C ARG A 17 -0.29 4.76 -10.59
N LEU A 18 0.65 5.30 -9.82
CA LEU A 18 0.58 6.64 -9.24
C LEU A 18 1.08 7.72 -10.19
N THR A 19 2.25 7.54 -10.81
CA THR A 19 2.92 8.56 -11.63
C THR A 19 2.69 8.38 -13.13
N GLY A 20 2.21 7.22 -13.57
CA GLY A 20 2.08 6.88 -14.99
C GLY A 20 3.41 6.55 -15.68
N THR A 21 4.54 6.60 -14.96
CA THR A 21 5.89 6.33 -15.44
C THR A 21 6.62 5.38 -14.49
N CYS A 22 7.51 4.55 -15.02
CA CYS A 22 8.41 3.72 -14.21
C CYS A 22 9.78 4.39 -14.12
N GLY A 23 10.35 4.48 -12.92
CA GLY A 23 11.77 4.83 -12.72
C GLY A 23 12.06 6.27 -12.33
N GLU A 24 11.04 7.10 -12.07
CA GLU A 24 11.26 8.38 -11.42
C GLU A 24 11.78 8.16 -9.98
N PRO A 25 12.77 8.93 -9.49
CA PRO A 25 13.26 8.74 -8.13
C PRO A 25 12.17 9.03 -7.10
N LEU A 26 12.07 8.18 -6.08
CA LEU A 26 11.15 8.35 -4.96
C LEU A 26 11.93 8.55 -3.67
N SER A 27 11.50 9.50 -2.83
CA SER A 27 12.12 9.65 -1.52
C SER A 27 11.79 8.45 -0.62
N LEU A 28 12.69 8.09 0.29
CA LEU A 28 12.44 7.03 1.28
C LEU A 28 11.16 7.30 2.09
N ALA A 29 10.90 8.55 2.44
CA ALA A 29 9.64 8.95 3.08
C ALA A 29 8.41 8.71 2.20
N ALA A 30 8.47 9.06 0.90
CA ALA A 30 7.36 8.82 -0.02
C ALA A 30 7.06 7.33 -0.15
N ILE A 31 8.09 6.48 -0.17
CA ILE A 31 7.92 5.02 -0.17
C ILE A 31 7.18 4.56 1.09
N ARG A 32 7.63 4.97 2.28
CA ARG A 32 7.03 4.55 3.57
C ARG A 32 5.62 5.08 3.80
N GLN A 33 5.33 6.29 3.33
CA GLN A 33 4.10 7.01 3.67
C GLN A 33 3.02 6.92 2.59
N VAL A 34 3.41 6.87 1.31
CA VAL A 34 2.49 7.02 0.18
C VAL A 34 2.47 5.80 -0.72
N VAL A 35 3.63 5.35 -1.20
CA VAL A 35 3.69 4.35 -2.29
C VAL A 35 3.52 2.93 -1.76
N LEU A 36 4.27 2.56 -0.72
CA LEU A 36 4.27 1.21 -0.18
C LEU A 36 4.21 1.19 1.36
N PRO A 37 3.14 1.74 1.98
CA PRO A 37 3.03 1.73 3.44
C PRO A 37 2.91 0.31 3.99
N TYR A 38 3.61 0.02 5.09
CA TYR A 38 3.64 -1.29 5.77
C TYR A 38 2.26 -1.97 5.86
N ARG A 39 1.24 -1.26 6.33
CA ARG A 39 -0.11 -1.83 6.53
C ARG A 39 -0.74 -2.33 5.22
N GLN A 40 -0.38 -1.75 4.09
CA GLN A 40 -0.95 -2.07 2.78
C GLN A 40 -0.19 -3.20 2.07
N CYS A 41 1.07 -3.46 2.43
CA CYS A 41 1.90 -4.48 1.78
C CYS A 41 2.21 -5.70 2.67
N ARG A 42 1.99 -5.63 4.00
CA ARG A 42 2.34 -6.71 4.94
C ARG A 42 1.80 -8.09 4.57
N ARG A 43 0.58 -8.19 4.03
CA ARG A 43 -0.03 -9.47 3.66
C ARG A 43 0.54 -10.00 2.34
N GLU A 44 0.78 -9.10 1.40
CA GLU A 44 1.33 -9.40 0.09
C GLU A 44 2.80 -9.78 0.16
N LEU A 45 3.52 -9.24 1.14
CA LEU A 45 4.93 -9.50 1.44
C LEU A 45 5.15 -10.50 2.58
N ASP A 46 4.09 -11.08 3.14
CA ASP A 46 4.17 -12.03 4.27
C ASP A 46 5.08 -11.55 5.43
N LEU A 47 4.93 -10.28 5.81
CA LEU A 47 5.75 -9.64 6.85
C LEU A 47 5.12 -9.84 8.22
N ALA A 48 5.93 -10.28 9.18
CA ALA A 48 5.49 -10.51 10.55
C ALA A 48 5.46 -9.22 11.36
N SER A 49 6.36 -8.28 11.07
CA SER A 49 6.53 -7.03 11.78
C SER A 49 6.76 -5.83 10.86
N SER A 50 6.65 -4.62 11.42
CA SER A 50 7.11 -3.39 10.74
C SER A 50 8.63 -3.32 10.60
N GLU A 51 9.36 -4.02 11.47
CA GLU A 51 10.81 -4.10 11.43
C GLU A 51 11.28 -4.89 10.20
N ASP A 52 10.60 -5.99 9.86
CA ASP A 52 10.87 -6.76 8.63
C ASP A 52 10.69 -5.89 7.38
N TYR A 53 9.69 -5.00 7.41
CA TYR A 53 9.43 -4.03 6.34
C TYR A 53 10.59 -3.03 6.21
N ASP A 54 10.99 -2.39 7.31
CA ASP A 54 12.05 -1.39 7.31
C ASP A 54 13.40 -2.04 6.96
N LEU A 55 13.67 -3.28 7.38
CA LEU A 55 14.83 -4.06 6.95
C LEU A 55 14.84 -4.33 5.43
N LEU A 56 13.70 -4.68 4.82
CA LEU A 56 13.63 -4.85 3.37
C LEU A 56 13.87 -3.54 2.63
N LEU A 57 13.34 -2.43 3.14
CA LEU A 57 13.59 -1.11 2.56
C LEU A 57 15.06 -0.72 2.70
N LEU A 58 15.69 -0.99 3.85
CA LEU A 58 17.11 -0.76 4.10
C LEU A 58 17.98 -1.56 3.12
N ARG A 59 17.69 -2.86 2.95
CA ARG A 59 18.35 -3.74 1.98
C ARG A 59 18.24 -3.20 0.56
N LEU A 60 17.04 -2.78 0.15
CA LEU A 60 16.83 -2.18 -1.17
C LEU A 60 17.63 -0.87 -1.32
N ALA A 61 17.59 -0.01 -0.31
CA ALA A 61 18.25 1.29 -0.30
C ALA A 61 19.78 1.19 -0.28
N SER A 62 20.34 0.11 0.26
CA SER A 62 21.78 -0.19 0.18
C SER A 62 22.25 -0.63 -1.22
N GLY A 63 21.32 -0.85 -2.15
CA GLY A 63 21.59 -1.37 -3.48
C GLY A 63 21.77 -2.89 -3.53
N GLU A 64 21.25 -3.62 -2.56
CA GLU A 64 21.28 -5.09 -2.57
C GLU A 64 20.56 -5.63 -3.82
N GLY A 65 21.17 -6.64 -4.45
CA GLY A 65 20.64 -7.26 -5.67
C GLY A 65 20.65 -6.36 -6.92
N ALA A 66 21.25 -5.16 -6.85
CA ALA A 66 21.24 -4.17 -7.94
C ALA A 66 19.81 -3.81 -8.43
N LEU A 67 18.82 -3.92 -7.55
CA LEU A 67 17.41 -3.66 -7.85
C LEU A 67 17.08 -2.17 -7.83
N ALA A 68 17.77 -1.41 -6.98
CA ALA A 68 17.61 0.02 -6.82
C ALA A 68 18.96 0.71 -6.61
N ARG A 69 18.98 2.02 -6.84
CA ARG A 69 20.10 2.91 -6.51
C ARG A 69 19.57 4.08 -5.71
N LEU A 70 20.18 4.33 -4.56
CA LEU A 70 19.88 5.49 -3.74
C LEU A 70 20.80 6.66 -4.11
N GLN A 71 20.25 7.86 -4.11
CA GLN A 71 20.98 9.11 -4.12
C GLN A 71 20.70 9.88 -2.82
N PRO A 72 21.71 10.47 -2.19
CA PRO A 72 23.11 10.53 -2.62
C PRO A 72 23.90 9.22 -2.30
N PRO A 73 25.04 8.94 -2.99
CA PRO A 73 25.74 7.65 -2.91
C PRO A 73 26.48 7.41 -1.58
N ASP A 74 26.85 8.47 -0.88
CA ASP A 74 27.40 8.43 0.48
C ASP A 74 26.38 7.85 1.48
N VAL A 75 25.11 8.24 1.38
CA VAL A 75 24.03 7.66 2.18
C VAL A 75 23.82 6.19 1.83
N MET A 76 23.88 5.82 0.54
CA MET A 76 23.79 4.42 0.12
C MET A 76 24.89 3.56 0.77
N GLU A 77 26.13 4.05 0.79
CA GLU A 77 27.27 3.35 1.41
C GLU A 77 27.10 3.27 2.93
N LEU A 78 26.60 4.33 3.58
CA LEU A 78 26.28 4.33 5.00
C LEU A 78 25.26 3.22 5.34
N LEU A 79 24.15 3.13 4.61
CA LEU A 79 23.14 2.08 4.83
C LEU A 79 23.70 0.68 4.54
N ARG A 80 24.63 0.56 3.58
CA ARG A 80 25.30 -0.70 3.25
C ARG A 80 26.20 -1.17 4.39
N LEU A 81 26.96 -0.26 5.00
CA LEU A 81 27.78 -0.55 6.17
C LEU A 81 26.91 -0.92 7.38
N GLU A 82 25.79 -0.23 7.56
CA GLU A 82 24.85 -0.53 8.65
C GLU A 82 24.28 -1.95 8.55
N LEU A 83 23.97 -2.44 7.35
CA LEU A 83 23.48 -3.82 7.15
C LEU A 83 24.50 -4.90 7.53
N LEU A 84 25.78 -4.56 7.68
CA LEU A 84 26.81 -5.49 8.14
C LEU A 84 26.86 -5.58 9.68
N THR A 85 26.19 -4.67 10.40
CA THR A 85 26.12 -4.71 11.85
C THR A 85 25.14 -5.81 12.29
N PRO A 86 25.35 -6.42 13.47
CA PRO A 86 24.44 -7.45 13.98
C PRO A 86 23.05 -6.90 14.34
N HIS A 87 22.94 -5.59 14.56
CA HIS A 87 21.70 -4.91 14.93
C HIS A 87 21.58 -3.61 14.11
N PRO A 88 21.16 -3.71 12.84
CA PRO A 88 21.07 -2.55 11.95
C PRO A 88 20.16 -1.46 12.51
N ASP A 89 20.64 -0.22 12.53
CA ASP A 89 19.84 0.94 12.92
C ASP A 89 18.87 1.35 11.80
N LEU A 90 17.60 0.98 11.98
CA LEU A 90 16.52 1.31 11.03
C LEU A 90 16.10 2.77 11.09
N SER A 91 16.48 3.52 12.13
CA SER A 91 16.16 4.96 12.24
C SER A 91 16.84 5.79 11.15
N LEU A 92 17.91 5.27 10.53
CA LEU A 92 18.57 5.88 9.38
C LEU A 92 17.64 6.10 8.19
N LEU A 93 16.59 5.28 8.04
CA LEU A 93 15.57 5.49 7.01
C LEU A 93 14.73 6.75 7.25
N GLU A 94 14.62 7.20 8.51
CA GLU A 94 13.94 8.43 8.91
C GLU A 94 14.87 9.63 8.80
N VAL A 95 16.12 9.46 9.27
CA VAL A 95 17.17 10.49 9.16
C VAL A 95 17.41 10.85 7.69
N HIS A 96 17.42 9.86 6.80
CA HIS A 96 17.61 10.03 5.36
C HIS A 96 16.32 9.94 4.55
N ALA A 97 15.20 10.35 5.15
CA ALA A 97 13.86 10.36 4.54
C ALA A 97 13.81 10.98 3.13
N ASP A 98 14.60 12.01 2.86
CA ASP A 98 14.61 12.74 1.58
C ASP A 98 15.52 12.12 0.51
N ALA A 99 16.29 11.08 0.87
CA ALA A 99 17.16 10.37 -0.07
C ALA A 99 16.32 9.70 -1.17
N GLN A 100 16.76 9.85 -2.42
CA GLN A 100 16.02 9.52 -3.62
C GLN A 100 16.40 8.13 -4.13
N LEU A 101 15.45 7.21 -4.12
CA LEU A 101 15.62 5.84 -4.56
C LEU A 101 15.05 5.67 -5.97
N ALA A 102 15.91 5.29 -6.91
CA ALA A 102 15.55 4.97 -8.28
C ALA A 102 15.67 3.46 -8.54
N LEU A 103 14.60 2.85 -9.03
CA LEU A 103 14.60 1.43 -9.41
C LEU A 103 15.43 1.22 -10.70
N GLN A 104 16.33 0.24 -10.71
CA GLN A 104 17.27 -0.01 -11.82
C GLN A 104 16.85 -1.20 -12.70
N ARG A 105 16.37 -2.29 -12.08
CA ARG A 105 15.78 -3.43 -12.76
C ARG A 105 14.56 -3.86 -11.98
N THR A 106 13.40 -3.72 -12.59
CA THR A 106 12.17 -4.29 -12.07
C THR A 106 11.95 -5.61 -12.80
N VAL A 107 11.98 -6.70 -12.05
CA VAL A 107 11.51 -7.99 -12.54
C VAL A 107 9.97 -7.95 -12.49
N PRO A 108 9.24 -8.28 -13.56
CA PRO A 108 7.78 -8.20 -13.58
C PRO A 108 7.16 -9.08 -12.48
N LEU A 109 6.16 -8.56 -11.75
CA LEU A 109 5.41 -9.30 -10.73
C LEU A 109 4.82 -10.62 -11.25
N GLU A 110 4.53 -10.70 -12.55
CA GLU A 110 3.97 -11.88 -13.21
C GLU A 110 4.91 -13.09 -13.20
N GLU A 111 6.23 -12.87 -13.18
CA GLU A 111 7.21 -13.96 -13.07
C GLU A 111 7.28 -14.55 -11.65
N PHE A 112 6.68 -13.87 -10.68
CA PHE A 112 6.64 -14.27 -9.27
C PHE A 112 5.25 -14.70 -8.80
N ALA A 113 4.29 -14.82 -9.72
CA ALA A 113 3.02 -15.43 -9.41
C ALA A 113 3.26 -16.91 -9.04
N PRO A 114 2.74 -17.42 -7.91
CA PRO A 114 2.70 -18.86 -7.70
C PRO A 114 1.98 -19.49 -8.92
N PRO A 115 2.37 -20.70 -9.39
CA PRO A 115 1.64 -21.35 -10.46
C PRO A 115 0.17 -21.39 -10.03
N VAL A 116 -0.68 -20.71 -10.79
CA VAL A 116 -2.12 -20.71 -10.54
C VAL A 116 -2.53 -22.16 -10.60
N ALA A 117 -2.77 -22.76 -9.43
CA ALA A 117 -3.34 -24.09 -9.35
C ALA A 117 -4.65 -24.01 -10.13
N ALA A 118 -4.70 -24.77 -11.23
CA ALA A 118 -5.90 -24.90 -12.04
C ALA A 118 -7.09 -25.15 -11.09
N PRO A 119 -8.22 -24.44 -11.28
CA PRO A 119 -9.36 -24.61 -10.39
C PRO A 119 -9.72 -26.10 -10.31
N PRO A 120 -9.87 -26.68 -9.11
CA PRO A 120 -10.29 -28.06 -8.99
C PRO A 120 -11.63 -28.21 -9.72
N ARG A 121 -11.71 -29.26 -10.56
CA ARG A 121 -12.93 -29.61 -11.29
C ARG A 121 -14.12 -29.60 -10.34
N ALA A 122 -15.17 -28.89 -10.76
CA ALA A 122 -16.40 -28.72 -10.03
C ALA A 122 -16.98 -30.07 -9.55
N PRO A 123 -17.37 -30.21 -8.27
CA PRO A 123 -18.20 -31.31 -7.86
C PRO A 123 -19.63 -31.11 -8.39
N THR A 124 -20.23 -32.24 -8.78
CA THR A 124 -21.60 -32.40 -9.29
C THR A 124 -22.64 -31.74 -8.35
N PRO A 125 -23.64 -31.01 -8.88
CA PRO A 125 -24.61 -30.31 -8.03
C PRO A 125 -25.56 -31.27 -7.31
N PRO A 126 -25.78 -31.13 -5.99
CA PRO A 126 -26.97 -31.65 -5.33
C PRO A 126 -28.17 -30.70 -5.49
N ALA A 127 -29.35 -31.29 -5.34
CA ALA A 127 -30.69 -30.76 -5.56
C ALA A 127 -31.01 -29.41 -4.85
N PRO A 128 -32.04 -28.67 -5.31
CA PRO A 128 -32.24 -27.26 -4.94
C PRO A 128 -32.71 -27.10 -3.48
N GLY A 129 -31.90 -26.39 -2.70
CA GLY A 129 -32.29 -25.78 -1.42
C GLY A 129 -32.94 -24.40 -1.63
N PRO A 130 -33.66 -23.88 -0.62
CA PRO A 130 -34.56 -22.74 -0.78
C PRO A 130 -33.83 -21.42 -1.06
N ALA A 131 -34.54 -20.57 -1.81
CA ALA A 131 -34.16 -19.30 -2.41
C ALA A 131 -33.14 -18.44 -1.62
N VAL A 132 -32.03 -18.13 -2.30
CA VAL A 132 -31.11 -17.06 -1.93
C VAL A 132 -31.83 -15.72 -2.09
N VAL A 133 -32.01 -15.01 -0.98
CA VAL A 133 -32.42 -13.61 -0.96
C VAL A 133 -31.31 -12.78 -1.65
N PRO A 134 -31.64 -11.87 -2.58
CA PRO A 134 -30.64 -11.09 -3.30
C PRO A 134 -29.80 -10.24 -2.32
N PRO A 135 -28.45 -10.23 -2.42
CA PRO A 135 -27.63 -9.37 -1.58
C PRO A 135 -27.85 -7.90 -1.96
N GLU A 136 -28.17 -7.09 -0.95
CA GLU A 136 -28.27 -5.63 -1.04
C GLU A 136 -27.00 -5.02 -1.66
N PRO A 137 -27.11 -3.86 -2.34
CA PRO A 137 -25.99 -3.25 -3.05
C PRO A 137 -24.83 -2.94 -2.09
N ALA A 138 -23.65 -3.48 -2.41
CA ALA A 138 -22.41 -3.18 -1.71
C ALA A 138 -22.13 -1.67 -1.78
N ARG A 139 -22.16 -0.99 -0.63
CA ARG A 139 -21.81 0.43 -0.54
C ARG A 139 -20.36 0.61 -0.94
N ARG A 140 -20.03 1.70 -1.64
CA ARG A 140 -18.65 2.03 -2.03
C ARG A 140 -18.11 3.15 -1.14
N CYS A 141 -16.81 3.14 -0.88
CA CYS A 141 -16.14 4.23 -0.18
C CYS A 141 -16.15 5.51 -1.04
N SER A 142 -16.48 6.66 -0.45
CA SER A 142 -16.43 7.97 -1.12
C SER A 142 -15.00 8.42 -1.45
N GLY A 143 -14.00 7.95 -0.71
CA GLY A 143 -12.59 8.29 -0.94
C GLY A 143 -11.92 7.44 -2.03
N CYS A 144 -12.01 6.11 -1.94
CA CYS A 144 -11.29 5.20 -2.85
C CYS A 144 -12.19 4.40 -3.81
N GLY A 145 -13.52 4.48 -3.70
CA GLY A 145 -14.45 3.69 -4.51
C GLY A 145 -14.51 2.18 -4.18
N GLY A 146 -13.68 1.72 -3.23
CA GLY A 146 -13.60 0.32 -2.80
C GLY A 146 -14.89 -0.19 -2.14
N PRO A 147 -15.20 -1.50 -2.27
CA PRO A 147 -16.41 -2.08 -1.71
C PRO A 147 -16.33 -2.11 -0.18
N LEU A 148 -17.38 -1.60 0.47
CA LEU A 148 -17.58 -1.71 1.90
C LEU A 148 -18.33 -3.02 2.21
N PRO A 149 -17.91 -3.77 3.25
CA PRO A 149 -18.58 -5.01 3.64
C PRO A 149 -20.07 -4.79 3.92
N ALA A 150 -20.93 -5.60 3.31
CA ALA A 150 -22.35 -5.63 3.62
C ALA A 150 -22.58 -6.29 5.01
N GLY A 151 -23.69 -5.94 5.67
CA GLY A 151 -24.10 -6.57 6.93
C GLY A 151 -23.38 -6.12 8.21
N ARG A 152 -22.48 -5.13 8.15
CA ARG A 152 -21.88 -4.51 9.35
C ARG A 152 -21.65 -3.01 9.18
N ALA A 153 -21.84 -2.25 10.25
CA ALA A 153 -21.51 -0.82 10.27
C ALA A 153 -19.98 -0.65 10.34
N VAL A 154 -19.37 -0.17 9.25
CA VAL A 154 -17.95 0.18 9.19
C VAL A 154 -17.78 1.69 9.35
N ARG A 155 -16.97 2.11 10.34
CA ARG A 155 -16.62 3.54 10.54
C ARG A 155 -15.48 3.99 9.63
N PHE A 156 -14.54 3.10 9.33
CA PHE A 156 -13.39 3.36 8.47
C PHE A 156 -13.33 2.34 7.33
N CYS A 157 -12.92 2.80 6.15
CA CYS A 157 -12.75 1.95 4.98
C CYS A 157 -11.57 0.97 5.19
N PRO A 158 -11.76 -0.35 5.03
CA PRO A 158 -10.68 -1.33 5.18
C PRO A 158 -9.56 -1.23 4.14
N TRP A 159 -9.82 -0.54 3.03
CA TRP A 159 -8.91 -0.45 1.89
C TRP A 159 -8.03 0.80 1.94
N CYS A 160 -8.63 1.98 2.14
CA CYS A 160 -7.89 3.27 2.15
C CYS A 160 -7.81 3.95 3.52
N GLY A 161 -8.51 3.45 4.55
CA GLY A 161 -8.53 4.05 5.88
C GLY A 161 -9.41 5.30 6.04
N ALA A 162 -10.04 5.81 4.98
CA ALA A 162 -10.93 6.97 5.06
C ALA A 162 -12.16 6.69 5.94
N GLU A 163 -12.61 7.70 6.69
CA GLU A 163 -13.86 7.62 7.45
C GLU A 163 -15.06 7.49 6.51
N VAL A 164 -15.88 6.47 6.73
CA VAL A 164 -17.04 6.17 5.89
C VAL A 164 -18.13 7.21 6.15
N GLY A 165 -18.54 7.91 5.09
CA GLY A 165 -19.54 8.98 5.15
C GLY A 165 -18.96 10.38 5.38
N ALA A 166 -17.63 10.52 5.42
CA ALA A 166 -17.00 11.82 5.28
C ALA A 166 -17.32 12.40 3.89
N HIS A 167 -17.54 13.70 3.83
CA HIS A 167 -17.94 14.41 2.62
C HIS A 167 -17.17 15.72 2.49
N THR A 168 -16.95 16.16 1.26
CA THR A 168 -16.24 17.40 0.97
C THR A 168 -17.24 18.54 0.91
N CYS A 169 -17.01 19.56 1.72
CA CYS A 169 -17.76 20.81 1.63
C CYS A 169 -17.43 21.52 0.30
N ARG A 170 -18.32 22.39 -0.18
CA ARG A 170 -18.08 23.19 -1.40
C ARG A 170 -16.81 24.06 -1.30
N CYS A 171 -16.38 24.44 -0.10
CA CYS A 171 -15.13 25.16 0.11
C CYS A 171 -13.87 24.29 0.03
N GLY A 172 -14.00 22.96 -0.11
CA GLY A 172 -12.89 22.01 -0.18
C GLY A 172 -12.56 21.30 1.14
N ALA A 173 -13.09 21.76 2.28
CA ALA A 173 -12.85 21.10 3.57
C ALA A 173 -13.51 19.72 3.65
N VAL A 174 -12.80 18.73 4.23
CA VAL A 174 -13.34 17.39 4.48
C VAL A 174 -14.04 17.38 5.83
N LEU A 175 -15.33 17.04 5.84
CA LEU A 175 -16.17 17.05 7.03
C LEU A 175 -16.59 15.64 7.42
N GLN A 176 -16.59 15.38 8.73
CA GLN A 176 -16.98 14.08 9.29
C GLN A 176 -18.50 13.87 9.18
N PRO A 177 -18.97 12.60 9.22
CA PRO A 177 -20.38 12.29 9.19
C PRO A 177 -21.14 12.95 10.35
N GLY A 178 -22.27 13.62 10.05
CA GLY A 178 -23.17 14.17 11.07
C GLY A 178 -22.95 15.64 11.43
N TRP A 179 -21.94 16.29 10.86
CA TRP A 179 -21.80 17.74 10.95
C TRP A 179 -22.96 18.43 10.24
N ARG A 180 -23.45 19.54 10.83
CA ARG A 180 -24.55 20.37 10.27
C ARG A 180 -24.05 21.57 9.48
N HIS A 181 -22.86 22.05 9.80
CA HIS A 181 -22.21 23.20 9.14
C HIS A 181 -20.71 22.91 9.01
N CYS A 182 -20.08 23.48 7.97
CA CYS A 182 -18.63 23.43 7.80
C CYS A 182 -17.91 24.29 8.84
N VAL A 183 -16.82 23.77 9.43
CA VAL A 183 -15.98 24.54 10.36
C VAL A 183 -15.24 25.69 9.67
N ASP A 184 -14.85 25.52 8.41
CA ASP A 184 -14.03 26.49 7.69
C ASP A 184 -14.86 27.61 7.03
N CYS A 185 -16.03 27.28 6.47
CA CYS A 185 -16.83 28.25 5.70
C CYS A 185 -18.24 28.49 6.24
N GLY A 186 -18.66 27.79 7.30
CA GLY A 186 -19.99 27.93 7.91
C GLY A 186 -21.16 27.43 7.06
N ALA A 187 -20.92 26.94 5.83
CA ALA A 187 -21.98 26.47 4.96
C ALA A 187 -22.69 25.23 5.53
N ALA A 188 -24.02 25.18 5.37
CA ALA A 188 -24.81 24.02 5.78
C ALA A 188 -24.45 22.78 4.95
N THR A 189 -24.18 21.67 5.62
CA THR A 189 -23.90 20.38 5.01
C THR A 189 -25.21 19.63 4.81
N GLY A 190 -25.80 19.81 3.63
CA GLY A 190 -27.09 19.20 3.29
C GLY A 190 -27.09 17.68 3.54
N ARG A 191 -27.91 17.24 4.50
CA ARG A 191 -28.48 15.90 4.55
C ARG A 191 -29.93 15.99 4.13
#